data_AF-A0A0C9WTV7-F1
#
_entry.id   AF-A0A0C9WTV7-F1
#
_cell.length_a   1.000
_cell.length_b   1.000
_cell.length_c   1.000
_cell.angle_alpha   90.00
_cell.angle_beta   90.00
_cell.angle_gamma   90.00
#
_symmetry.space_group_name_H-M   'P 1'
#
loop_
_entity.id
_entity.type
_entity.pdbx_description
1 polymer ?
#
loop_
_entity_poly.entity_id
_entity_poly.type
_entity_poly.pdbx_seq_one_letter_code
_entity_poly.pdbx_strand_id
1 'polypeptide(L)'
;MILMRPLTKSKFLAELAKAARAAGLEPLQGHGIRIGSTLEYLLRGMPFDVMKVKGRWSSDAFILYLRKHAQILAPYIQAAPAVHDTFVRLTMPAVR
;
A
#
# COMPACT_ATOMS: atom_id res chain seq x y z
N MET A 1 -30.98 6.53 -21.32
CA MET A 1 -29.53 6.57 -21.06
C MET A 1 -29.30 7.33 -19.76
N ILE A 2 -28.88 6.67 -18.68
CA ILE A 2 -28.64 7.34 -17.39
C ILE A 2 -27.28 8.05 -17.47
N LEU A 3 -27.28 9.39 -17.43
CA LEU A 3 -26.03 10.15 -17.29
C LEU A 3 -25.53 10.03 -15.86
N MET A 4 -24.48 9.23 -15.65
CA MET A 4 -23.75 9.23 -14.39
C MET A 4 -22.85 10.47 -14.31
N ARG A 5 -22.98 11.24 -13.22
CA ARG A 5 -22.10 12.37 -12.92
C ARG A 5 -21.09 11.96 -11.85
N PRO A 6 -19.79 12.28 -12.01
CA PRO A 6 -18.80 12.03 -10.97
C PRO A 6 -19.19 12.71 -9.65
N LEU A 7 -18.97 12.02 -8.53
CA LEU A 7 -19.16 12.61 -7.20
C LEU A 7 -18.10 13.67 -6.94
N THR A 8 -18.50 14.70 -6.19
CA THR A 8 -17.53 15.60 -5.56
C THR A 8 -16.77 14.84 -4.48
N LYS A 9 -15.53 15.29 -4.18
CA LYS A 9 -14.71 14.73 -3.10
C LYS A 9 -15.49 14.66 -1.78
N SER A 10 -16.20 15.72 -1.42
CA SER A 10 -16.95 15.80 -0.16
C SER A 10 -18.06 14.77 -0.10
N LYS A 11 -18.82 14.59 -1.20
CA LYS A 11 -19.91 13.61 -1.24
C LYS A 11 -19.36 12.18 -1.19
N PHE A 12 -18.30 11.89 -1.94
CA PHE A 12 -17.63 10.59 -1.88
C PHE A 12 -17.13 10.24 -0.47
N LEU A 13 -16.45 11.16 0.20
CA LEU A 13 -15.95 10.94 1.56
C LEU A 13 -17.09 10.81 2.58
N ALA A 14 -18.20 11.53 2.41
CA ALA A 14 -19.37 11.39 3.27
C ALA A 14 -20.00 9.99 3.16
N GLU A 15 -20.14 9.45 1.95
CA GLU A 15 -20.66 8.09 1.75
C GLU A 15 -19.72 7.03 2.36
N LEU A 16 -18.40 7.18 2.18
CA LEU A 16 -17.43 6.28 2.81
C LEU A 16 -17.48 6.38 4.34
N ALA A 17 -17.59 7.58 4.90
CA ALA A 17 -17.69 7.77 6.35
C ALA A 17 -18.95 7.11 6.92
N LYS A 18 -20.08 7.20 6.20
CA LYS A 18 -21.33 6.52 6.57
C LYS A 18 -21.14 5.00 6.59
N ALA A 19 -20.51 4.44 5.55
CA ALA A 19 -20.22 3.01 5.49
C ALA A 19 -19.26 2.55 6.60
N ALA A 20 -18.20 3.31 6.87
CA ALA A 20 -17.25 3.02 7.95
C ALA A 20 -17.95 2.99 9.32
N ARG A 21 -18.76 4.00 9.64
CA ARG A 21 -19.53 4.06 10.90
C ARG A 21 -20.50 2.89 11.04
N ALA A 22 -21.20 2.53 9.96
CA ALA A 22 -22.09 1.38 9.96
C ALA A 22 -21.36 0.05 10.23
N ALA A 23 -20.07 -0.02 9.87
CA ALA A 23 -19.20 -1.15 10.17
C ALA A 23 -18.47 -1.05 11.53
N GLY A 24 -18.76 -0.03 12.35
CA GLY A 24 -18.08 0.20 13.63
C GLY A 24 -16.63 0.69 13.49
N LEU A 25 -16.28 1.25 12.33
CA LEU A 25 -14.93 1.77 12.03
C LEU A 25 -14.90 3.30 12.08
N GLU A 26 -13.76 3.84 12.47
CA GLU A 26 -13.51 5.27 12.38
C GLU A 26 -13.35 5.71 10.92
N PRO A 27 -14.06 6.77 10.47
CA PRO A 27 -13.91 7.30 9.13
C PRO A 27 -12.49 7.75 8.81
N LEU A 28 -11.99 7.37 7.63
CA LEU A 28 -10.68 7.77 7.14
C LEU A 28 -10.76 9.03 6.27
N GLN A 29 -9.74 9.88 6.39
CA GLN A 29 -9.53 10.99 5.46
C GLN A 29 -9.07 10.49 4.09
N GLY A 30 -9.33 11.26 3.03
CA GLY A 30 -8.98 10.88 1.65
C GLY A 30 -7.50 10.53 1.45
N HIS A 31 -6.58 11.24 2.10
CA HIS A 31 -5.14 10.92 2.03
C HIS A 31 -4.84 9.57 2.69
N GLY A 32 -5.45 9.29 3.85
CA GLY A 32 -5.34 8.00 4.54
C GLY A 32 -5.87 6.84 3.70
N ILE A 33 -6.97 7.03 2.97
CA ILE A 33 -7.51 6.03 2.04
C ILE A 33 -6.52 5.73 0.92
N ARG A 34 -5.89 6.76 0.32
CA ARG A 34 -4.88 6.58 -0.74
C ARG A 34 -3.66 5.81 -0.23
N ILE A 35 -3.15 6.15 0.95
CA ILE A 35 -2.03 5.42 1.57
C ILE A 35 -2.43 3.98 1.91
N GLY A 36 -3.58 3.79 2.56
CA GLY A 36 -4.08 2.46 2.92
C GLY A 36 -4.25 1.56 1.70
N SER A 37 -4.75 2.09 0.59
CA SER A 37 -4.85 1.33 -0.66
C SER A 37 -3.48 0.93 -1.21
N THR A 38 -2.45 1.78 -1.08
CA THR A 38 -1.08 1.47 -1.50
C THR A 38 -0.54 0.27 -0.71
N LEU A 39 -0.67 0.31 0.62
CA LEU A 39 -0.28 -0.79 1.49
C LEU A 39 -1.02 -2.09 1.13
N GLU A 40 -2.33 -1.99 0.93
CA GLU A 40 -3.18 -3.14 0.65
C GLU A 40 -2.83 -3.84 -0.67
N TYR A 41 -2.53 -3.08 -1.73
CA TYR A 41 -2.09 -3.68 -2.99
C TYR A 41 -0.72 -4.35 -2.88
N LEU A 42 0.23 -3.73 -2.17
CA LEU A 42 1.56 -4.29 -1.99
C LEU A 42 1.54 -5.57 -1.15
N LEU A 43 0.68 -5.65 -0.12
CA LEU A 43 0.47 -6.88 0.65
C LEU A 43 -0.14 -8.01 -0.19
N ARG A 44 -0.85 -7.69 -1.27
CA ARG A 44 -1.33 -8.66 -2.26
C ARG A 44 -0.29 -9.00 -3.35
N GLY A 45 0.95 -8.57 -3.18
CA GLY A 45 2.05 -8.88 -4.10
C GLY A 45 2.08 -8.03 -5.36
N MET A 46 1.38 -6.88 -5.39
CA MET A 46 1.53 -5.95 -6.51
C MET A 46 3.00 -5.45 -6.59
N PRO A 47 3.63 -5.48 -7.77
CA PRO A 47 4.95 -4.90 -7.97
C PRO A 47 5.01 -3.40 -7.63
N PHE A 48 6.15 -2.95 -7.10
CA PHE A 48 6.34 -1.55 -6.67
C PHE A 48 6.13 -0.54 -7.80
N ASP A 49 6.65 -0.81 -8.99
CA ASP A 49 6.51 0.00 -10.20
C ASP A 49 5.04 0.06 -10.66
N VAL A 50 4.34 -1.07 -10.64
CA VAL A 50 2.90 -1.13 -10.94
C VAL A 50 2.09 -0.32 -9.94
N MET A 51 2.42 -0.42 -8.64
CA MET A 51 1.76 0.37 -7.61
C MET A 51 2.07 1.87 -7.74
N LYS A 52 3.28 2.25 -8.15
CA LYS A 52 3.66 3.65 -8.42
C LYS A 52 2.78 4.25 -9.52
N VAL A 53 2.60 3.52 -10.62
CA VAL A 53 1.71 3.92 -11.73
C VAL A 53 0.25 3.98 -11.27
N LYS A 54 -0.23 2.93 -10.59
CA LYS A 54 -1.62 2.82 -10.12
C LYS A 54 -1.99 3.93 -9.13
N GLY A 55 -1.06 4.22 -8.22
CA GLY A 55 -1.20 5.28 -7.23
C GLY A 55 -0.99 6.68 -7.79
N ARG A 56 -0.60 6.82 -9.07
CA ARG A 56 -0.28 8.10 -9.72
C ARG A 56 0.76 8.88 -8.92
N TRP A 57 1.81 8.18 -8.51
CA TRP A 57 2.95 8.76 -7.81
C TRP A 57 3.98 9.24 -8.85
N SER A 58 4.32 10.52 -8.81
CA SER A 58 5.34 11.10 -9.70
C SER A 58 6.76 10.75 -9.29
N SER A 59 6.96 10.33 -8.03
CA SER A 59 8.25 9.98 -7.45
C SER A 59 8.12 8.76 -6.54
N ASP A 60 9.24 8.32 -5.96
CA ASP A 60 9.28 7.22 -5.00
C ASP A 60 8.84 7.62 -3.58
N ALA A 61 8.24 8.80 -3.41
CA ALA A 61 7.70 9.25 -2.13
C ALA A 61 6.67 8.27 -1.52
N PHE A 62 6.04 7.42 -2.33
CA PHE A 62 5.13 6.39 -1.82
C PHE A 62 5.83 5.35 -0.93
N ILE A 63 7.14 5.16 -1.10
CA ILE A 63 7.96 4.24 -0.29
C ILE A 63 7.97 4.68 1.19
N LEU A 64 7.87 5.99 1.46
CA LEU A 64 7.80 6.51 2.83
C LEU A 64 6.54 6.06 3.58
N TYR A 65 5.51 5.62 2.85
CA TYR A 65 4.26 5.16 3.44
C TYR A 65 4.20 3.64 3.56
N LEU A 66 5.28 2.92 3.25
CA LEU A 66 5.35 1.48 3.47
C LEU A 66 5.25 1.17 4.96
N ARG A 67 4.43 0.16 5.23
CA ARG A 67 4.30 -0.47 6.54
C ARG A 67 4.43 -1.97 6.32
N LYS A 68 4.66 -2.75 7.39
CA LYS A 68 4.80 -4.21 7.28
C LYS A 68 5.94 -4.62 6.31
N HIS A 69 7.08 -3.92 6.40
CA HIS A 69 8.24 -4.09 5.51
C HIS A 69 8.64 -5.55 5.29
N ALA A 70 8.71 -6.36 6.35
CA ALA A 70 9.05 -7.77 6.21
C ALA A 70 8.07 -8.54 5.29
N GLN A 71 6.76 -8.32 5.45
CA GLN A 71 5.73 -8.99 4.64
C GLN A 71 5.80 -8.55 3.17
N ILE A 72 6.06 -7.26 2.93
CA ILE A 72 6.14 -6.72 1.58
C ILE A 72 7.44 -7.12 0.90
N LEU A 73 8.58 -7.04 1.60
CA LEU A 73 9.90 -7.20 1.00
C LEU A 73 10.37 -8.64 0.93
N ALA A 74 9.90 -9.54 1.81
CA ALA A 74 10.36 -10.92 1.82
C ALA A 74 10.24 -11.63 0.45
N PRO A 75 9.12 -11.52 -0.30
CA PRO A 75 9.02 -12.13 -1.62
C PRO A 75 10.06 -11.60 -2.61
N TYR A 76 10.36 -10.29 -2.57
CA TYR A 76 11.34 -9.67 -3.46
C TYR A 76 12.77 -10.06 -3.11
N ILE A 77 13.08 -10.13 -1.82
CA ILE A 77 14.40 -10.57 -1.33
C ILE A 77 14.63 -12.03 -1.71
N GLN A 78 13.64 -12.90 -1.44
CA GLN A 78 13.74 -14.34 -1.71
C GLN A 78 13.78 -14.67 -3.21
N ALA A 79 13.12 -13.89 -4.06
CA ALA A 79 13.13 -14.09 -5.50
C ALA A 79 14.49 -13.74 -6.16
N ALA A 80 15.39 -13.05 -5.45
CA ALA A 80 16.69 -12.62 -5.96
C ALA A 80 17.83 -13.22 -5.11
N PRO A 81 18.42 -14.37 -5.51
CA PRO A 81 19.41 -15.09 -4.69
C PRO A 81 20.55 -14.22 -4.16
N ALA A 82 21.15 -13.36 -5.00
CA ALA A 82 22.24 -12.48 -4.57
C ALA A 82 21.81 -11.45 -3.50
N VAL A 83 20.57 -10.96 -3.58
CA VAL A 83 20.00 -10.05 -2.57
C VAL A 83 19.69 -10.82 -1.30
N HIS A 84 19.11 -12.02 -1.42
CA HIS A 84 18.84 -12.90 -0.30
C HIS A 84 20.11 -13.24 0.48
N ASP A 85 21.17 -13.69 -0.19
CA ASP A 85 22.45 -14.06 0.42
C ASP A 85 23.09 -12.87 1.13
N THR A 86 23.02 -11.69 0.52
CA THR A 86 23.51 -10.45 1.12
C THR A 86 22.70 -10.06 2.35
N PHE A 87 21.38 -10.16 2.27
CA PHE A 87 20.49 -9.87 3.39
C PHE A 87 20.77 -10.81 4.56
N VAL A 88 20.84 -12.13 4.32
CA VAL A 88 21.13 -13.14 5.34
C VAL A 88 22.48 -12.85 6.02
N ARG A 89 23.54 -12.59 5.24
CA ARG A 89 24.87 -12.26 5.76
C ARG A 89 24.88 -11.02 6.65
N LEU A 90 24.08 -10.01 6.33
CA LEU A 90 24.04 -8.73 7.07
C LEU A 90 23.14 -8.75 8.30
N THR A 91 22.13 -9.63 8.33
CA THR A 91 21.05 -9.57 9.33
C THR A 91 21.05 -10.75 10.30
N MET A 92 21.60 -11.89 9.91
CA MET A 92 21.68 -13.06 10.79
C MET A 92 22.94 -12.96 11.66
N PRO A 93 22.84 -13.22 12.97
CA PRO A 93 24.01 -13.29 13.83
C PRO A 93 24.92 -14.44 13.38
N ALA A 94 26.23 -14.27 13.54
CA ALA A 94 27.18 -15.36 13.31
C ALA A 94 26.80 -16.54 14.20
N VAL A 95 26.57 -17.71 13.59
CA VAL A 95 26.30 -18.94 14.31
C VAL A 95 27.57 -19.27 15.11
N ARG A 96 27.47 -19.17 16.44
CA ARG A 96 28.48 -19.65 17.38
C ARG A 96 28.30 -21.13 17.64
#